data_AF-I7FZI2-F1
#
_entry.id   AF-I7FZI2-F1
#
_cell.length_a   1.000
_cell.length_b   1.000
_cell.length_c   1.000
_cell.angle_alpha   90.00
_cell.angle_beta   90.00
_cell.angle_gamma   90.00
#
_symmetry.space_group_name_H-M   'P 1'
#
loop_
_entity.id
_entity.type
_entity.pdbx_description
1 polymer ?
#
loop_
_entity_poly.entity_id
_entity_poly.type
_entity_poly.pdbx_seq_one_letter_code
_entity_poly.pdbx_strand_id
1 'polypeptide(L)'
;MDADPTSDDAASDGEKRLVIRINSNAKMSRGKAAAHAVHAALKLYGIEYGHPVIVIGGKPHEILEQTVHVRDAGRTELEPGTLTAGASWEWKPREDPGQEPGENPDAD
;
A
#
# COMPACT_ATOMS: atom_id res chain seq x y z
N MET A 1 -44.25 26.08 -6.60
CA MET A 1 -43.07 26.69 -5.98
C MET A 1 -43.00 26.15 -4.55
N ASP A 2 -42.05 25.36 -4.09
CA ASP A 2 -40.86 24.74 -4.69
C ASP A 2 -40.34 23.73 -3.66
N ALA A 3 -39.64 22.72 -4.17
CA ALA A 3 -38.69 21.84 -3.48
C ALA A 3 -39.26 20.80 -2.50
N ASP A 4 -39.53 19.62 -3.07
CA ASP A 4 -39.00 18.35 -2.58
C ASP A 4 -37.45 18.43 -2.50
N PRO A 5 -36.83 18.06 -1.37
CA PRO A 5 -35.55 17.39 -1.45
C PRO A 5 -35.50 16.14 -0.57
N THR A 6 -35.23 15.05 -1.28
CA THR A 6 -34.30 13.98 -0.91
C THR A 6 -34.79 13.06 0.19
N SER A 7 -35.58 12.08 -0.24
CA SER A 7 -35.32 10.69 0.14
C SER A 7 -33.84 10.37 -0.08
N ASP A 8 -33.06 10.22 0.98
CA ASP A 8 -31.82 9.44 0.94
C ASP A 8 -31.51 8.91 2.34
N ASP A 9 -31.07 7.65 2.35
CA ASP A 9 -30.67 6.84 3.50
C ASP A 9 -31.79 6.35 4.42
N ALA A 10 -32.66 5.50 3.84
CA ALA A 10 -33.03 4.28 4.55
C ALA A 10 -31.73 3.53 4.87
N ALA A 11 -31.18 3.78 6.06
CA ALA A 11 -29.96 3.17 6.57
C ALA A 11 -30.04 1.65 6.37
N SER A 12 -29.27 1.15 5.40
CA SER A 12 -28.96 -0.27 5.36
C SER A 12 -28.27 -0.59 6.69
N ASP A 13 -28.73 -1.61 7.40
CA ASP A 13 -28.13 -2.15 8.63
C ASP A 13 -26.77 -2.86 8.35
N GLY A 14 -25.94 -2.21 7.52
CA GLY A 14 -24.74 -2.75 6.90
C GLY A 14 -23.52 -1.94 7.30
N GLU A 15 -22.49 -2.63 7.77
CA GLU A 15 -21.19 -2.03 8.04
C GLU A 15 -20.53 -1.56 6.73
N LYS A 16 -20.12 -0.27 6.68
CA LYS A 16 -19.37 0.28 5.55
C LYS A 16 -18.01 -0.44 5.46
N ARG A 17 -17.80 -1.20 4.38
CA ARG A 17 -16.57 -1.95 4.11
C ARG A 17 -15.87 -1.49 2.83
N LEU A 18 -14.54 -1.46 2.87
CA LEU A 18 -13.71 -1.23 1.69
C LEU A 18 -13.46 -2.54 0.95
N VAL A 19 -13.89 -2.65 -0.31
CA VAL A 19 -13.63 -3.81 -1.17
C VAL A 19 -12.64 -3.41 -2.26
N ILE A 20 -11.51 -4.12 -2.33
CA ILE A 20 -10.46 -3.91 -3.34
C ILE A 20 -10.38 -5.15 -4.22
N ARG A 21 -10.58 -4.97 -5.53
CA ARG A 21 -10.40 -6.04 -6.52
C ARG A 21 -9.07 -5.84 -7.25
N ILE A 22 -8.25 -6.88 -7.27
CA ILE A 22 -7.00 -6.90 -8.03
C ILE A 22 -7.23 -7.65 -9.35
N ASN A 23 -6.64 -7.15 -10.45
CA ASN A 23 -6.69 -7.83 -11.73
C ASN A 23 -5.83 -9.11 -11.69
N SER A 24 -6.49 -10.26 -11.59
CA SER A 24 -5.84 -11.57 -11.57
C SER A 24 -5.26 -12.01 -12.92
N ASN A 25 -5.66 -11.38 -14.03
CA ASN A 25 -5.17 -11.70 -15.37
C ASN A 25 -3.84 -11.01 -15.69
N ALA A 26 -3.48 -9.97 -14.95
CA ALA A 26 -2.21 -9.29 -15.12
C ALA A 26 -1.09 -10.05 -14.38
N LYS A 27 0.07 -10.20 -15.04
CA LYS A 27 1.26 -10.80 -14.41
C LYS A 27 1.82 -9.84 -13.36
N MET A 28 1.46 -10.03 -12.10
CA MET A 28 1.96 -9.26 -10.96
C MET A 28 2.58 -10.18 -9.91
N SER A 29 3.68 -9.75 -9.31
CA SER A 29 4.18 -10.37 -8.08
C SER A 29 3.22 -10.06 -6.93
N ARG A 30 3.28 -10.86 -5.86
CA ARG A 30 2.48 -10.63 -4.63
C ARG A 30 2.68 -9.22 -4.06
N GLY A 31 3.93 -8.74 -4.02
CA GLY A 31 4.25 -7.37 -3.60
C GLY A 31 3.63 -6.31 -4.50
N LYS A 32 3.68 -6.47 -5.83
CA LYS A 32 3.03 -5.53 -6.76
C LYS A 32 1.52 -5.50 -6.61
N ALA A 33 0.88 -6.65 -6.45
CA ALA A 33 -0.56 -6.73 -6.21
C ALA A 33 -0.95 -6.01 -4.91
N ALA A 34 -0.21 -6.24 -3.83
CA ALA A 34 -0.42 -5.57 -2.55
C ALA A 34 -0.21 -4.04 -2.65
N ALA A 35 0.86 -3.58 -3.33
CA ALA A 35 1.09 -2.16 -3.56
C ALA A 35 -0.06 -1.49 -4.34
N HIS A 36 -0.61 -2.17 -5.36
CA HIS A 36 -1.77 -1.66 -6.08
C HIS A 36 -3.03 -1.62 -5.21
N ALA A 37 -3.20 -2.58 -4.29
CA ALA A 37 -4.28 -2.51 -3.31
C ALA A 37 -4.15 -1.28 -2.40
N VAL A 38 -2.94 -1.00 -1.89
CA VAL A 38 -2.67 0.20 -1.09
C VAL A 38 -2.94 1.47 -1.88
N HIS A 39 -2.47 1.55 -3.13
CA HIS A 39 -2.76 2.69 -4.01
C HIS A 39 -4.26 2.91 -4.23
N ALA A 40 -5.03 1.85 -4.46
CA ALA A 40 -6.47 1.93 -4.61
C ALA A 40 -7.15 2.45 -3.34
N ALA A 41 -6.73 1.97 -2.16
CA ALA A 41 -7.24 2.43 -0.88
C ALA A 41 -6.93 3.91 -0.64
N LEU A 42 -5.67 4.33 -0.78
CA LEU A 42 -5.25 5.72 -0.56
C LEU A 42 -5.98 6.69 -1.49
N LYS A 43 -6.11 6.33 -2.77
CA LYS A 43 -6.88 7.13 -3.74
C LYS A 43 -8.35 7.26 -3.37
N LEU A 44 -8.99 6.17 -2.91
CA LEU A 44 -10.38 6.22 -2.48
C LEU A 44 -10.58 7.10 -1.24
N TYR A 45 -9.60 7.10 -0.32
CA TYR A 45 -9.60 8.00 0.84
C TYR A 45 -9.19 9.44 0.51
N GLY A 46 -8.87 9.76 -0.74
CA GLY A 46 -8.46 11.10 -1.16
C GLY A 46 -7.06 11.50 -0.66
N ILE A 47 -6.20 10.52 -0.34
CA ILE A 47 -4.84 10.78 0.14
C ILE A 47 -3.92 10.90 -1.07
N GLU A 48 -3.38 12.10 -1.29
CA GLU A 48 -2.34 12.35 -2.28
C GLU A 48 -0.95 12.00 -1.74
N TYR A 49 -0.13 11.36 -2.57
CA TYR A 49 1.25 11.00 -2.23
C TYR A 49 2.14 11.10 -3.48
N GLY A 50 3.31 11.73 -3.32
CA GLY A 50 4.29 11.93 -4.39
C GLY A 50 5.43 10.91 -4.39
N HIS A 51 5.43 9.96 -3.47
CA HIS A 51 6.53 9.02 -3.26
C HIS A 51 6.11 7.59 -3.65
N PRO A 52 7.05 6.73 -4.13
CA PRO A 52 6.74 5.34 -4.43
C PRO A 52 6.28 4.57 -3.18
N VAL A 53 5.21 3.77 -3.33
CA VAL A 53 4.82 2.79 -2.30
C VAL A 53 5.37 1.43 -2.73
N ILE A 54 6.23 0.85 -1.91
CA ILE A 54 6.87 -0.43 -2.15
C ILE A 54 6.37 -1.41 -1.10
N VAL A 55 5.84 -2.55 -1.54
CA VAL A 55 5.38 -3.62 -0.65
C VAL A 55 6.22 -4.87 -0.88
N ILE A 56 6.91 -5.29 0.17
CA ILE A 56 7.77 -6.47 0.23
C ILE A 56 7.41 -7.32 1.44
N GLY A 57 7.75 -8.61 1.40
CA GLY A 57 7.64 -9.45 2.59
C GLY A 57 8.76 -9.13 3.58
N GLY A 58 8.46 -9.25 4.87
CA GLY A 58 9.44 -9.09 5.95
C GLY A 58 9.18 -10.11 7.06
N LYS A 59 10.24 -10.49 7.76
CA LYS A 59 10.19 -11.28 8.99
C LYS A 59 9.69 -10.42 10.15
N PRO A 60 9.18 -11.01 11.23
CA PRO A 60 8.64 -10.25 12.37
C PRO A 60 9.60 -9.21 12.95
N HIS A 61 10.90 -9.52 13.07
CA HIS A 61 11.88 -8.55 13.59
C HIS A 61 12.10 -7.38 12.63
N GLU A 62 12.18 -7.64 11.31
CA GLU A 62 12.30 -6.60 10.29
C GLU A 62 11.08 -5.66 10.31
N ILE A 63 9.88 -6.20 10.54
CA ILE A 63 8.65 -5.40 10.72
C ILE A 63 8.72 -4.56 11.99
N LEU A 64 9.19 -5.13 13.11
CA LEU A 64 9.29 -4.43 14.39
C LEU A 64 10.28 -3.27 14.39
N GLU A 65 11.30 -3.32 13.52
CA GLU A 65 12.26 -2.21 13.31
C GLU A 65 11.62 -1.00 12.59
N GLN A 66 10.46 -1.17 11.97
CA GLN A 66 9.76 -0.09 11.27
C GLN A 66 9.00 0.85 12.23
N THR A 67 8.62 2.01 11.73
CA THR A 67 8.03 3.09 12.53
C THR A 67 6.57 2.81 12.92
N VAL A 68 5.80 2.21 12.01
CA VAL A 68 4.40 1.87 12.22
C VAL A 68 4.24 0.36 12.16
N HIS A 69 3.38 -0.20 13.01
CA HIS A 69 3.05 -1.62 13.03
C HIS A 69 1.53 -1.80 12.95
N VAL A 70 1.12 -2.78 12.14
CA VAL A 70 -0.26 -3.24 12.05
C VAL A 70 -0.33 -4.62 12.70
N ARG A 71 -1.37 -4.80 13.51
CA ARG A 71 -1.74 -6.08 14.09
C ARG A 71 -3.14 -6.45 13.63
N ASP A 72 -3.37 -7.74 13.41
CA ASP A 72 -4.68 -8.22 13.00
C ASP A 72 -5.73 -7.94 14.09
N ALA A 73 -6.88 -7.40 13.70
CA ALA A 73 -7.96 -7.06 14.62
C ALA A 73 -8.85 -8.26 15.01
N GLY A 74 -8.55 -9.46 14.50
CA GLY A 74 -9.36 -10.67 14.69
C GLY A 74 -10.51 -10.81 13.70
N ARG A 75 -10.46 -10.09 12.56
CA ARG A 75 -11.49 -10.14 11.50
C ARG A 75 -11.06 -11.00 10.31
N THR A 76 -9.96 -11.72 10.45
CA THR A 76 -9.36 -12.59 9.44
C THR A 76 -9.12 -13.98 10.03
N GLU A 77 -8.46 -14.85 9.27
CA GLU A 77 -8.02 -16.18 9.69
C GLU A 77 -6.86 -16.17 10.71
N LEU A 78 -6.27 -15.01 10.98
CA LEU A 78 -5.16 -14.88 11.93
C LEU A 78 -5.66 -14.69 13.37
N GLU A 79 -4.86 -15.12 14.34
CA GLU A 79 -5.14 -14.83 15.74
C GLU A 79 -5.14 -13.31 15.99
N PRO A 80 -6.13 -12.77 16.72
CA PRO A 80 -6.15 -11.34 17.06
C PRO A 80 -4.84 -10.90 17.73
N GLY A 81 -4.27 -9.78 17.31
CA GLY A 81 -3.01 -9.25 17.82
C GLY A 81 -1.75 -9.75 17.08
N THR A 82 -1.90 -10.68 16.14
CA THR A 82 -0.80 -11.13 15.26
C THR A 82 -0.18 -9.94 14.53
N LEU A 83 1.15 -9.82 14.55
CA LEU A 83 1.89 -8.79 13.81
C LEU A 83 1.86 -9.12 12.31
N THR A 84 1.31 -8.23 11.48
CA THR A 84 1.06 -8.53 10.06
C THR A 84 1.83 -7.64 9.10
N ALA A 85 2.01 -6.36 9.42
CA ALA A 85 2.72 -5.42 8.55
C ALA A 85 3.38 -4.31 9.35
N GLY A 86 4.35 -3.65 8.73
CA GLY A 86 4.87 -2.39 9.21
C GLY A 86 5.22 -1.46 8.06
N ALA A 87 5.53 -0.22 8.40
CA ALA A 87 5.96 0.78 7.44
C ALA A 87 6.93 1.77 8.08
N SER A 88 7.96 2.14 7.32
CA SER A 88 8.92 3.20 7.63
C SER A 88 9.29 3.93 6.34
N TRP A 89 9.84 5.13 6.49
CA TRP A 89 10.47 5.82 5.37
C TRP A 89 11.86 5.23 5.13
N GLU A 90 12.14 4.85 3.89
CA GLU A 90 13.49 4.48 3.45
C GLU A 90 14.05 5.58 2.54
N TRP A 91 15.26 6.04 2.86
CA TRP A 91 16.01 6.95 2.01
C TRP A 91 17.05 6.15 1.25
N LYS A 92 16.79 5.88 -0.03
CA LYS A 92 17.82 5.39 -0.95
C LYS A 92 18.21 6.53 -1.89
N PRO A 93 19.52 6.71 -2.17
CA PRO A 93 19.94 7.58 -3.25
C PRO A 93 19.19 7.15 -4.51
N ARG A 94 18.66 8.11 -5.25
CA ARG A 94 18.07 7.83 -6.56
C ARG A 94 19.20 7.29 -7.44
N GLU A 95 19.15 6.01 -7.81
CA GLU A 95 20.03 5.49 -8.86
C GLU A 95 19.73 6.31 -10.11
N ASP A 96 20.74 7.06 -10.59
CA ASP A 96 20.63 7.82 -11.82
C ASP A 96 20.75 6.81 -12.98
N PRO A 97 19.68 6.57 -13.76
CA PRO A 97 19.71 5.59 -14.84
C PRO A 97 20.64 5.98 -16.01
N GLY A 98 21.37 7.10 -15.90
CA GLY A 98 22.27 7.63 -16.93
C GLY A 98 23.77 7.52 -16.64
N GLN A 99 24.22 6.92 -15.54
CA GLN A 99 25.66 6.78 -15.27
C GLN A 99 26.21 5.56 -16.04
N GLU A 100 26.65 5.79 -17.28
CA GLU A 100 27.49 4.84 -18.01
C GLU A 100 28.73 4.51 -17.15
N PRO A 101 29.16 3.24 -17.07
CA PRO A 101 30.35 2.88 -16.31
C PRO A 101 31.53 3.69 -16.85
N GLY A 102 32.10 4.54 -15.99
CA GLY A 102 33.19 5.44 -16.34
C GLY A 102 34.31 4.67 -17.04
N GLU A 103 34.65 5.12 -18.24
CA GLU A 103 35.82 4.69 -18.98
C GLU A 103 37.05 4.89 -18.08
N ASN A 104 37.79 3.80 -17.84
CA ASN A 104 38.94 3.78 -16.95
C ASN A 104 40.10 4.48 -17.69
N PRO A 105 40.61 5.65 -17.24
CA PRO A 105 41.62 6.40 -17.99
C PRO A 105 43.05 5.86 -17.83
N ASP A 106 43.26 4.76 -17.10
CA ASP A 106 44.60 4.20 -16.84
C ASP A 106 44.86 2.94 -17.68
N ALA A 107 44.83 3.10 -19.01
CA ALA A 107 45.46 2.16 -19.94
C ALA A 107 46.57 2.89 -20.70
N ASP A 108 47.73 3.01 -20.05
CA ASP A 108 49.02 3.29 -20.69
C ASP A 108 50.08 2.34 -20.10
#